data_AF-A0A8J8B505-F1
#
_entry.id   AF-A0A8J8B505-F1
#
_cell.length_a   1.000
_cell.length_b   1.000
_cell.length_c   1.000
_cell.angle_alpha   90.00
_cell.angle_beta   90.00
_cell.angle_gamma   90.00
#
_symmetry.space_group_name_H-M   'P 1'
#
loop_
_entity.id
_entity.type
_entity.pdbx_description
1 polymer ?
#
loop_
_entity_poly.entity_id
_entity_poly.type
_entity_poly.pdbx_seq_one_letter_code
_entity_poly.pdbx_strand_id
1 'polypeptide(L)'
;MKNYRCVECGYIYYPSRGEPKNGIEPGTAFEDLPDDYVCPVCAVVAKVGKSAFVELESELYRCVACGYIYDPYRGEPKNGIKAGTAFEDLPKEYVCPVCGVYAKIGTEAFVPTM
;
A
#
# COMPACT_ATOMS: atom_id res chain seq x y z
N MET A 1 1.75 8.89 3.20
CA MET A 1 2.62 8.28 4.22
C MET A 1 3.04 6.94 3.67
N LYS A 2 4.32 6.59 3.77
CA LYS A 2 4.82 5.35 3.20
C LYS A 2 4.46 4.19 4.13
N ASN A 3 4.18 3.03 3.57
CA ASN A 3 4.00 1.85 4.39
C ASN A 3 5.35 1.18 4.58
N TYR A 4 5.53 0.47 5.68
CA TYR A 4 6.81 -0.13 6.01
C TYR A 4 6.61 -1.62 6.22
N ARG A 5 7.29 -2.44 5.44
CA ARG A 5 7.30 -3.89 5.55
C ARG A 5 8.43 -4.35 6.45
N CYS A 6 8.12 -5.08 7.51
CA CYS A 6 9.09 -5.87 8.24
C CYS A 6 9.73 -6.90 7.29
N VAL A 7 11.06 -6.90 7.13
CA VAL A 7 11.77 -7.85 6.24
C VAL A 7 11.73 -9.27 6.78
N GLU A 8 11.63 -9.41 8.10
CA GLU A 8 11.66 -10.71 8.77
C GLU A 8 10.36 -11.49 8.58
N CYS A 9 9.22 -10.80 8.67
CA CYS A 9 7.91 -11.46 8.64
C CYS A 9 6.94 -10.92 7.57
N GLY A 10 7.30 -9.83 6.89
CA GLY A 10 6.47 -9.18 5.88
C GLY A 10 5.35 -8.29 6.41
N TYR A 11 5.24 -8.08 7.73
CA TYR A 11 4.20 -7.21 8.31
C TYR A 11 4.33 -5.77 7.80
N ILE A 12 3.23 -5.19 7.30
CA ILE A 12 3.21 -3.84 6.75
C ILE A 12 2.60 -2.89 7.79
N TYR A 13 3.40 -1.95 8.28
CA TYR A 13 2.92 -0.80 9.02
C TYR A 13 2.32 0.21 8.05
N TYR A 14 1.05 0.56 8.28
CA TYR A 14 0.34 1.60 7.54
C TYR A 14 0.16 2.81 8.43
N PRO A 15 0.97 3.87 8.27
CA PRO A 15 0.85 5.06 9.11
C PRO A 15 -0.54 5.70 9.06
N SER A 16 -1.25 5.62 7.93
CA SER A 16 -2.62 6.10 7.78
C SER A 16 -3.63 5.41 8.72
N ARG A 17 -3.29 4.21 9.20
CA ARG A 17 -4.12 3.41 10.12
C ARG A 17 -3.57 3.38 11.54
N GLY A 18 -2.27 3.61 11.70
CA GLY A 18 -1.59 3.40 12.98
C GLY A 18 -1.78 1.98 13.50
N GLU A 19 -1.63 1.81 14.81
CA GLU A 19 -1.93 0.56 15.53
C GLU A 19 -2.63 0.86 16.87
N PRO A 20 -3.93 1.21 16.86
CA PRO A 20 -4.59 1.71 18.08
C PRO A 20 -4.60 0.72 19.25
N LYS A 21 -4.58 -0.59 18.96
CA LYS A 21 -4.50 -1.66 19.98
C LYS A 21 -3.15 -1.69 20.71
N ASN A 22 -2.11 -1.18 20.06
CA ASN A 22 -0.77 -1.03 20.60
C ASN A 22 -0.49 0.43 21.00
N GLY A 23 -1.53 1.28 21.08
CA GLY A 23 -1.41 2.67 21.50
C GLY A 23 -0.88 3.64 20.43
N ILE A 24 -0.88 3.25 19.16
CA ILE A 24 -0.43 4.08 18.04
C ILE A 24 -1.67 4.55 17.25
N GLU A 25 -1.93 5.85 17.20
CA GLU A 25 -3.15 6.37 16.56
C GLU A 25 -3.08 6.36 15.02
N PRO A 26 -4.22 6.33 14.31
CA PRO A 26 -4.22 6.51 12.87
C PRO A 26 -3.62 7.86 12.48
N GLY A 27 -2.75 7.86 11.49
CA GLY A 27 -1.99 9.03 11.08
C GLY A 27 -0.67 9.21 11.84
N THR A 28 -0.30 8.33 12.77
CA THR A 28 1.06 8.30 13.35
C THR A 28 2.05 7.86 12.28
N ALA A 29 3.11 8.63 12.04
CA ALA A 29 4.16 8.27 11.09
C ALA A 29 5.01 7.11 11.62
N PHE A 30 5.69 6.37 10.73
CA PHE A 30 6.58 5.30 11.16
C PHE A 30 7.73 5.86 11.99
N GLU A 31 8.21 7.07 11.67
CA GLU A 31 9.25 7.81 12.38
C GLU A 31 8.79 8.20 13.80
N ASP A 32 7.51 8.50 13.97
CA ASP A 32 6.90 8.88 15.24
C ASP A 32 6.54 7.67 16.12
N LEU A 33 6.75 6.45 15.61
CA LEU A 33 6.63 5.25 16.43
C LEU A 33 7.66 5.28 17.57
N PRO A 34 7.27 4.88 18.79
CA PRO A 34 8.15 4.78 19.95
C PRO A 34 9.47 4.03 19.65
N ASP A 35 10.54 4.37 20.36
CA ASP A 35 11.85 3.72 20.18
C ASP A 35 11.83 2.23 20.58
N ASP A 36 10.92 1.87 21.48
CA ASP A 36 10.64 0.49 21.88
C ASP A 36 9.57 -0.17 21.00
N TYR A 37 9.18 0.45 19.89
CA TYR A 37 8.30 -0.17 18.92
C TYR A 37 8.93 -1.45 18.38
N VAL A 38 8.19 -2.53 18.54
CA VAL A 38 8.55 -3.85 18.06
C VAL A 38 7.51 -4.30 17.04
N CYS A 39 7.93 -5.12 16.09
CA CYS A 39 7.01 -5.68 15.11
C CYS A 39 5.89 -6.45 15.84
N PRO A 40 4.61 -6.03 15.73
CA PRO A 40 3.51 -6.64 16.49
C PRO A 40 3.29 -8.12 16.13
N VAL A 41 3.92 -8.59 15.05
CA VAL A 41 3.81 -9.96 14.55
C VAL A 41 4.98 -10.84 15.00
N CYS A 42 6.24 -10.42 14.82
CA CYS A 42 7.40 -11.30 15.03
C CYS A 42 8.29 -10.93 16.22
N ALA A 43 7.96 -9.88 16.98
CA ALA A 43 8.79 -9.41 18.09
C ALA A 43 9.04 -10.45 19.20
N VAL A 44 8.07 -11.32 19.50
CA VAL A 44 8.16 -12.30 20.60
C VAL A 44 9.21 -13.39 20.34
N VAL A 45 9.45 -13.72 19.06
CA VAL A 45 10.36 -14.79 18.66
C VAL A 45 11.74 -14.30 18.25
N ALA A 46 11.85 -13.08 17.72
CA ALA A 46 13.11 -12.58 17.16
C ALA A 46 13.55 -11.20 17.70
N LYS A 47 12.85 -10.63 18.70
CA LYS A 47 13.13 -9.29 19.26
C LYS A 47 13.30 -8.23 18.17
N VAL A 48 12.40 -8.27 17.20
CA VAL A 48 12.45 -7.48 15.97
C VAL A 48 11.88 -6.09 16.23
N GLY A 49 12.76 -5.11 16.32
CA GLY A 49 12.40 -3.70 16.48
C GLY A 49 12.14 -2.98 15.16
N LYS A 50 11.92 -1.67 15.25
CA LYS A 50 11.78 -0.72 14.13
C LYS A 50 12.85 -0.88 13.03
N SER A 51 14.06 -1.32 13.38
CA SER A 51 15.20 -1.50 12.46
C SER A 51 15.01 -2.59 11.39
N ALA A 52 14.08 -3.52 11.59
CA ALA A 52 13.80 -4.59 10.63
C ALA A 52 12.69 -4.23 9.64
N PHE A 53 12.12 -3.03 9.74
CA PHE A 53 11.16 -2.55 8.76
C PHE A 53 11.90 -1.83 7.66
N VAL A 54 11.67 -2.29 6.44
CA VAL A 54 11.99 -1.55 5.23
C VAL A 54 10.74 -0.84 4.76
N GLU A 55 10.90 0.25 4.03
CA GLU A 55 9.77 0.83 3.32
C GLU A 55 9.20 -0.18 2.30
N LEU A 56 7.88 -0.33 2.24
CA LEU A 56 7.19 -1.17 1.27
C LEU A 56 6.97 -0.39 -0.02
N GLU A 57 7.62 -0.82 -1.10
CA GLU A 57 7.57 -0.15 -2.40
C GLU A 57 6.52 -0.71 -3.39
N SER A 58 5.41 -1.32 -2.97
CA SER A 58 4.34 -1.66 -3.92
C SER A 58 2.91 -1.51 -3.40
N GLU A 59 2.45 -0.26 -3.44
CA GLU A 59 1.04 0.09 -3.59
C GLU A 59 0.64 0.18 -5.07
N LEU A 60 1.53 -0.19 -5.99
CA LEU A 60 1.48 0.20 -7.39
C LEU A 60 1.06 -0.96 -8.29
N TYR A 61 0.09 -0.71 -9.17
CA TYR A 61 -0.51 -1.71 -10.04
C TYR A 61 -0.24 -1.40 -11.49
N ARG A 62 0.45 -2.28 -12.20
CA ARG A 62 0.84 -2.13 -13.61
C ARG A 62 -0.16 -2.79 -14.54
N CYS A 63 -0.71 -2.03 -15.47
CA CYS A 63 -1.45 -2.56 -16.61
C CYS A 63 -0.53 -3.46 -17.46
N VAL A 64 -0.93 -4.71 -17.71
CA VAL A 64 -0.13 -5.66 -18.49
C VAL A 64 -0.03 -5.31 -19.97
N ALA A 65 -0.97 -4.51 -20.49
CA ALA A 65 -1.03 -4.14 -21.91
C ALA A 65 -0.03 -3.04 -22.26
N CYS A 66 -0.06 -1.95 -21.50
CA CYS A 66 0.70 -0.74 -21.81
C CYS A 66 1.68 -0.33 -20.70
N GLY A 67 1.70 -1.04 -19.57
CA GLY A 67 2.58 -0.73 -18.44
C GLY A 67 2.10 0.40 -17.53
N TYR A 68 0.91 0.97 -17.74
CA TYR A 68 0.37 2.05 -16.89
C TYR A 68 0.33 1.65 -15.42
N ILE A 69 0.86 2.47 -14.52
CA ILE A 69 0.88 2.19 -13.09
C ILE A 69 -0.22 2.99 -12.39
N TYR A 70 -1.20 2.30 -11.82
CA TYR A 70 -2.10 2.90 -10.86
C TYR A 70 -1.42 3.00 -9.51
N ASP A 71 -1.44 4.22 -8.98
CA ASP A 71 -0.97 4.57 -7.65
C ASP A 71 -2.20 4.96 -6.80
N PRO A 72 -2.59 4.13 -5.83
CA PRO A 72 -3.64 4.41 -4.88
C PRO A 72 -3.53 5.73 -4.16
N TYR A 73 -2.31 6.13 -3.82
CA TYR A 73 -2.08 7.37 -3.10
C TYR A 73 -2.43 8.58 -3.96
N ARG A 74 -2.17 8.50 -5.27
CA ARG A 74 -2.52 9.56 -6.22
C ARG A 74 -3.98 9.49 -6.65
N GLY A 75 -4.53 8.28 -6.73
CA GLY A 75 -5.79 8.04 -7.41
C GLY A 75 -5.78 8.65 -8.81
N GLU A 76 -6.97 8.96 -9.33
CA GLU A 76 -7.13 9.63 -10.62
C GLU A 76 -8.27 10.66 -10.59
N PRO A 77 -8.05 11.84 -9.97
CA PRO A 77 -9.15 12.78 -9.74
C PRO A 77 -9.84 13.27 -11.02
N LYS A 78 -9.10 13.35 -12.14
CA LYS A 78 -9.66 13.71 -13.47
C LYS A 78 -10.60 12.64 -14.02
N ASN A 79 -10.41 11.39 -13.59
CA ASN A 79 -11.23 10.23 -13.94
C ASN A 79 -12.21 9.86 -12.80
N GLY A 80 -12.35 10.73 -11.78
CA GLY A 80 -13.29 10.54 -10.68
C GLY A 80 -12.79 9.63 -9.54
N ILE A 81 -11.55 9.16 -9.59
CA ILE A 81 -10.94 8.34 -8.55
C ILE A 81 -10.18 9.25 -7.58
N LYS A 82 -10.49 9.22 -6.30
CA LYS A 82 -9.85 10.15 -5.34
C LYS A 82 -8.44 9.69 -5.00
N ALA A 83 -7.59 10.65 -4.63
CA ALA A 83 -6.31 10.34 -4.00
C ALA A 83 -6.55 9.50 -2.72
N GLY A 84 -5.73 8.49 -2.50
CA GLY A 84 -5.89 7.51 -1.42
C GLY A 84 -6.87 6.38 -1.73
N THR A 85 -7.50 6.34 -2.92
CA THR A 85 -8.36 5.22 -3.33
C THR A 85 -7.49 4.01 -3.62
N ALA A 86 -7.66 2.90 -2.90
CA ALA A 86 -6.91 1.66 -3.15
C ALA A 86 -7.13 1.16 -4.60
N PHE A 87 -6.23 0.36 -5.15
CA PHE A 87 -6.45 -0.20 -6.50
C PHE A 87 -7.67 -1.12 -6.52
N GLU A 88 -7.91 -1.77 -5.39
CA GLU A 88 -9.06 -2.62 -5.11
C GLU A 88 -10.36 -1.83 -4.97
N ASP A 89 -10.26 -0.54 -4.62
CA ASP A 89 -11.40 0.38 -4.50
C ASP A 89 -11.77 1.04 -5.84
N LEU A 90 -11.06 0.69 -6.92
CA LEU A 90 -11.41 1.13 -8.26
C LEU A 90 -12.71 0.46 -8.73
N PRO A 91 -13.56 1.17 -9.51
CA PRO A 91 -14.70 0.56 -10.17
C PRO A 91 -14.30 -0.69 -10.98
N LYS A 92 -15.18 -1.69 -11.12
CA LYS A 92 -14.84 -2.89 -11.92
C LYS A 92 -14.68 -2.56 -13.39
N GLU A 93 -15.43 -1.56 -13.82
CA GLU A 93 -15.39 -0.96 -15.13
C GLU A 93 -14.24 0.06 -15.24
N TYR A 94 -13.38 0.18 -14.22
CA TYR A 94 -12.17 0.98 -14.30
C TYR A 94 -11.30 0.43 -15.42
N VAL A 95 -11.24 1.22 -16.48
CA VAL A 95 -10.44 0.93 -17.65
C VAL A 95 -9.13 1.66 -17.49
N CYS A 96 -8.03 0.99 -17.86
CA CYS A 96 -6.74 1.66 -17.99
C CYS A 96 -6.91 2.93 -18.82
N PRO A 97 -6.73 4.14 -18.23
CA PRO A 97 -7.07 5.40 -18.88
C PRO A 97 -6.11 5.75 -20.02
N VAL A 98 -5.03 4.98 -20.16
CA VAL A 98 -4.03 5.16 -21.20
C VAL A 98 -4.39 4.39 -22.46
N CYS A 99 -4.70 3.10 -22.34
CA CYS A 99 -4.82 2.23 -23.51
C CYS A 99 -6.21 1.63 -23.73
N GLY A 100 -6.97 1.37 -22.67
CA GLY A 100 -8.27 0.70 -22.74
C GLY A 100 -8.30 -0.67 -23.43
N VAL A 101 -7.15 -1.27 -23.75
CA VAL A 101 -7.00 -2.51 -24.54
C VAL A 101 -7.68 -3.73 -23.89
N TYR A 102 -8.09 -3.59 -22.62
CA TYR A 102 -8.79 -4.60 -21.85
C TYR A 102 -10.03 -4.04 -21.14
N ALA A 103 -10.71 -3.05 -21.73
CA ALA A 103 -11.91 -2.43 -21.17
C ALA A 103 -13.01 -3.42 -20.77
N LYS A 104 -13.08 -4.59 -21.43
CA LYS A 104 -14.05 -5.65 -21.12
C LYS A 104 -13.75 -6.41 -19.83
N ILE A 105 -12.50 -6.38 -19.35
CA ILE A 105 -12.04 -7.05 -18.12
C ILE A 105 -11.55 -6.06 -17.05
N GLY A 106 -11.47 -4.77 -17.37
CA GLY A 106 -11.31 -3.69 -16.38
C GLY A 106 -10.03 -3.80 -15.54
N THR A 107 -10.19 -3.79 -14.22
CA THR A 107 -9.09 -3.88 -13.24
C THR A 107 -8.29 -5.18 -13.33
N GLU A 108 -8.83 -6.25 -13.93
CA GLU A 108 -8.10 -7.50 -14.17
C GLU A 108 -6.94 -7.34 -15.17
N ALA A 109 -6.90 -6.21 -15.88
CA ALA A 109 -5.80 -5.85 -16.77
C ALA A 109 -4.53 -5.38 -16.03
N PHE A 110 -4.52 -5.31 -14.70
CA PHE A 110 -3.42 -4.80 -13.90
C PHE A 110 -2.85 -5.86 -12.95
N VAL A 111 -1.54 -5.81 -12.76
CA VAL A 111 -0.80 -6.69 -11.85
C VAL A 111 -0.01 -5.86 -10.84
N PRO A 112 0.15 -6.31 -9.59
CA PRO A 112 1.03 -5.64 -8.64
C PRO A 112 2.44 -5.53 -9.20
N THR A 113 3.06 -4.39 -8.99
CA THR A 113 4.50 -4.26 -9.21
C THR A 113 5.22 -4.99 -8.07
N MET A 114 6.17 -5.88 -8.42
CA MET A 114 6.95 -6.66 -7.44
C MET A 114 7.95 -5.79 -6.68
#